data_AF-A0A8J8YQM5-F1
#
_entry.id   AF-A0A8J8YQM5-F1
#
_cell.length_a   1.000
_cell.length_b   1.000
_cell.length_c   1.000
_cell.angle_alpha   90.00
_cell.angle_beta   90.00
_cell.angle_gamma   90.00
#
_symmetry.space_group_name_H-M   'P 1'
#
loop_
_entity.id
_entity.type
_entity.pdbx_description
1 polymer ?
#
loop_
_entity_poly.entity_id
_entity_poly.type
_entity_poly.pdbx_seq_one_letter_code
_entity_poly.pdbx_strand_id
1 'polypeptide(L)'
;MATVTSLSFSGSCRHGPRYTARPAASSRSSQLLNDQLARASRRLQVAAGMAVAAFPSCGAFAPPCLVSTRRAFSSVVAMASAAPVRAPSRKPFAPPREVHRPVAHSLPPQKREIFESLESWAADNILVLLKPVERSWQPQDYLPDAASESFDDEVRELRERAREIPDDYFVCFVGDMVTEEALPTYQTMLNTLDGGVRDETGASSTSWAVWTRAWAAEENRHGDLMNKYLFLTGRVDMRQIEKTVQYLIASGMDPKTETNPYMGFVYTSFQERATFISHGNTARHARRYGDTKLAQICGTIAADEKRHESAYERIVEKLFEVDPDYTVRAFADTMRKKVAMPAHLMYDGQDDGLFARFSAVAQRIGVYTARDYVDILEFLVRRWGVQELTGLSGEGRRAQEFVCELGPRFRRLEERAHDNKAKDPEFAPFSWIHGRQVQL
;
A
#
# COMPACT_ATOMS: atom_id res chain seq x y z
N MET A 1 -50.38 52.10 -42.61
CA MET A 1 -50.53 50.87 -41.80
C MET A 1 -50.67 51.31 -40.37
N ALA A 2 -51.86 51.15 -39.80
CA ALA A 2 -52.49 52.17 -38.96
C ALA A 2 -52.80 51.70 -37.53
N THR A 3 -52.74 52.68 -36.61
CA THR A 3 -53.52 52.87 -35.36
C THR A 3 -53.39 51.82 -34.24
N VAL A 4 -52.73 52.18 -33.12
CA VAL A 4 -53.28 52.78 -31.87
C VAL A 4 -54.11 51.78 -31.06
N THR A 5 -53.76 51.53 -29.78
CA THR A 5 -54.49 51.97 -28.56
C THR A 5 -53.87 51.32 -27.30
N SER A 6 -53.56 52.14 -26.29
CA SER A 6 -53.33 51.72 -24.90
C SER A 6 -54.65 51.49 -24.17
N LEU A 7 -54.73 50.59 -23.18
CA LEU A 7 -55.49 50.82 -21.93
C LEU A 7 -55.24 49.71 -20.91
N SER A 8 -55.07 50.15 -19.67
CA SER A 8 -54.98 49.42 -18.40
C SER A 8 -56.37 49.20 -17.79
N PHE A 9 -56.56 48.16 -16.95
CA PHE A 9 -57.15 48.26 -15.59
C PHE A 9 -57.22 46.90 -14.84
N SER A 10 -56.75 46.93 -13.58
CA SER A 10 -57.21 46.28 -12.33
C SER A 10 -57.70 44.82 -12.24
N GLY A 11 -57.32 44.12 -11.14
CA GLY A 11 -58.28 43.24 -10.45
C GLY A 11 -57.75 42.13 -9.53
N SER A 12 -57.56 42.47 -8.25
CA SER A 12 -57.90 41.66 -7.04
C SER A 12 -57.09 40.43 -6.59
N CYS A 13 -56.81 40.45 -5.28
CA CYS A 13 -56.22 39.44 -4.40
C CYS A 13 -57.02 38.14 -4.25
N ARG A 14 -56.34 37.04 -3.87
CA ARG A 14 -56.79 36.05 -2.86
C ARG A 14 -55.61 35.24 -2.27
N HIS A 15 -55.68 34.99 -0.98
CA HIS A 15 -54.71 34.35 -0.09
C HIS A 15 -54.46 32.84 -0.35
N GLY A 16 -53.23 32.38 -0.06
CA GLY A 16 -52.81 30.99 0.13
C GLY A 16 -51.47 30.94 0.91
N PRO A 17 -51.17 29.89 1.70
CA PRO A 17 -50.54 30.04 3.00
C PRO A 17 -49.00 30.20 2.98
N ARG A 18 -48.50 30.96 3.95
CA ARG A 18 -47.09 31.02 4.34
C ARG A 18 -46.66 29.65 4.90
N TYR A 19 -45.81 28.94 4.18
CA TYR A 19 -44.96 27.89 4.75
C TYR A 19 -43.66 28.53 5.25
N THR A 20 -43.50 28.57 6.57
CA THR A 20 -42.22 28.85 7.22
C THR A 20 -41.23 27.74 6.87
N ALA A 21 -40.14 28.09 6.21
CA ALA A 21 -39.03 27.18 5.95
C ALA A 21 -38.42 26.71 7.29
N ARG A 22 -38.50 25.39 7.56
CA ARG A 22 -37.64 24.74 8.55
C ARG A 22 -36.21 24.69 7.97
N PRO A 23 -35.16 25.06 8.72
CA PRO A 23 -33.80 24.87 8.24
C PRO A 23 -33.51 23.36 8.14
N ALA A 24 -33.02 22.98 6.96
CA ALA A 24 -32.68 21.61 6.60
C ALA A 24 -31.62 21.03 7.53
N ALA A 25 -31.76 19.74 7.82
CA ALA A 25 -30.87 18.92 8.65
C ALA A 25 -29.46 18.69 8.05
N SER A 26 -29.03 19.48 7.05
CA SER A 26 -27.72 19.34 6.40
C SER A 26 -26.56 19.94 7.20
N SER A 27 -26.83 20.87 8.13
CA SER A 27 -25.78 21.52 8.92
C SER A 27 -25.21 20.64 10.04
N ARG A 28 -26.01 19.70 10.58
CA ARG A 28 -25.56 18.80 11.66
C ARG A 28 -24.60 17.72 11.18
N SER A 29 -24.79 17.15 9.98
CA SER A 29 -23.88 16.14 9.44
C SER A 29 -22.51 16.71 9.05
N SER A 30 -22.48 17.95 8.52
CA SER A 30 -21.21 18.64 8.22
C SER A 30 -20.47 19.08 9.48
N GLN A 31 -21.19 19.48 10.54
CA GLN A 31 -20.58 19.78 11.85
C GLN A 31 -20.08 18.52 12.56
N LEU A 32 -20.81 17.39 12.49
CA LEU A 32 -20.36 16.10 13.01
C LEU A 32 -19.09 15.58 12.31
N LEU A 33 -18.98 15.80 11.00
CA LEU A 33 -17.78 15.42 10.23
C LEU A 33 -16.57 16.30 10.60
N ASN A 34 -16.77 17.61 10.78
CA ASN A 34 -15.73 18.53 11.22
C ASN A 34 -15.29 18.27 12.66
N ASP A 35 -16.22 17.94 13.57
CA ASP A 35 -15.91 17.58 14.96
C ASP A 35 -15.19 16.23 15.06
N GLN A 36 -15.47 15.27 14.16
CA GLN A 36 -14.75 14.00 14.11
C GLN A 36 -13.33 14.15 13.54
N LEU A 37 -13.13 15.01 12.55
CA LEU A 37 -11.79 15.34 12.02
C LEU A 37 -10.93 16.09 13.06
N ALA A 38 -11.53 17.01 13.83
CA ALA A 38 -10.85 17.71 14.91
C ALA A 38 -10.48 16.78 16.09
N ARG A 39 -11.30 15.76 16.39
CA ARG A 39 -11.00 14.75 17.41
C ARG A 39 -9.94 13.75 16.97
N ALA A 40 -9.88 13.39 15.69
CA ALA A 40 -8.82 12.55 15.13
C ALA A 40 -7.45 13.27 15.20
N SER A 41 -7.42 14.57 14.93
CA SER A 41 -6.20 15.39 15.06
C SER A 41 -5.73 15.54 16.52
N ARG A 42 -6.64 15.63 17.49
CA ARG A 42 -6.29 15.70 18.93
C ARG A 42 -5.85 14.35 19.53
N ARG A 43 -6.34 13.20 19.03
CA ARG A 43 -5.92 11.88 19.52
C ARG A 43 -4.49 11.50 19.11
N LEU A 44 -3.98 12.10 18.03
CA LEU A 44 -2.56 12.01 17.64
C LEU A 44 -1.62 12.84 18.54
N GLN A 45 -2.14 13.79 19.34
CA GLN A 45 -1.32 14.69 20.17
C GLN A 45 -1.15 14.26 21.63
N VAL A 46 -1.93 13.29 22.13
CA VAL A 46 -1.92 12.92 23.57
C VAL A 46 -1.06 11.68 23.88
N ALA A 47 -0.56 10.96 22.89
CA ALA A 47 0.30 9.80 23.12
C ALA A 47 1.80 10.13 23.34
N ALA A 48 2.19 11.41 23.27
CA ALA A 48 3.58 11.85 23.34
C ALA A 48 4.00 12.43 24.71
N GLY A 49 3.28 12.14 25.80
CA GLY A 49 3.61 12.67 27.12
C GLY A 49 3.53 11.62 28.23
N MET A 50 4.65 11.48 28.97
CA MET A 50 4.90 10.67 30.18
C MET A 50 5.51 9.27 29.91
N ALA A 51 6.62 8.83 30.51
CA ALA A 51 7.51 9.40 31.52
C ALA A 51 8.87 8.68 31.54
N VAL A 52 9.88 9.40 32.04
CA VAL A 52 11.28 9.06 32.27
C VAL A 52 11.47 8.30 33.60
N ALA A 53 12.36 7.29 33.62
CA ALA A 53 13.22 6.82 34.74
C ALA A 53 13.72 5.39 34.40
N ALA A 54 14.86 4.85 34.82
CA ALA A 54 16.14 5.26 35.42
C ALA A 54 17.01 3.96 35.44
N PHE A 55 18.32 4.05 35.18
CA PHE A 55 19.27 2.93 35.35
C PHE A 55 19.43 2.54 36.84
N PRO A 56 19.95 1.32 37.15
CA PRO A 56 21.36 1.27 37.55
C PRO A 56 22.15 0.03 37.08
N SER A 57 23.45 0.19 37.24
CA SER A 57 24.61 -0.60 36.81
C SER A 57 25.01 -1.78 37.73
N CYS A 58 25.88 -2.62 37.15
CA CYS A 58 27.13 -3.18 37.72
C CYS A 58 27.12 -4.59 38.33
N GLY A 59 28.16 -5.37 38.00
CA GLY A 59 28.58 -6.56 38.76
C GLY A 59 29.27 -7.66 37.94
N ALA A 60 30.56 -7.50 37.64
CA ALA A 60 31.44 -8.58 37.17
C ALA A 60 31.97 -9.41 38.35
N PHE A 61 32.20 -10.71 38.18
CA PHE A 61 33.30 -11.44 38.85
C PHE A 61 33.55 -12.81 38.16
N ALA A 62 34.83 -13.13 37.99
CA ALA A 62 35.38 -14.33 37.37
C ALA A 62 35.99 -15.29 38.45
N PRO A 63 36.69 -16.41 38.12
CA PRO A 63 36.40 -17.75 38.64
C PRO A 63 37.46 -18.29 39.62
N PRO A 64 37.40 -19.59 40.00
CA PRO A 64 38.62 -20.38 39.79
C PRO A 64 38.43 -21.85 39.31
N CYS A 65 39.47 -22.28 38.60
CA CYS A 65 40.06 -23.63 38.42
C CYS A 65 40.05 -24.51 39.70
N LEU A 66 40.16 -25.86 39.75
CA LEU A 66 40.93 -26.86 38.97
C LEU A 66 40.63 -28.30 39.51
N VAL A 67 40.90 -29.33 38.69
CA VAL A 67 41.30 -30.75 39.02
C VAL A 67 40.25 -31.83 39.37
N SER A 68 40.08 -32.76 38.41
CA SER A 68 40.17 -34.24 38.45
C SER A 68 39.81 -35.04 39.71
N THR A 69 38.90 -36.01 39.57
CA THR A 69 39.23 -37.45 39.63
C THR A 69 38.00 -38.33 39.34
N ARG A 70 38.23 -39.44 38.63
CA ARG A 70 37.25 -40.50 38.35
C ARG A 70 36.92 -41.28 39.63
N ARG A 71 35.64 -41.59 39.86
CA ARG A 71 35.20 -42.90 40.39
C ARG A 71 33.70 -43.09 40.18
N ALA A 72 33.36 -44.22 39.57
CA ALA A 72 32.01 -44.67 39.37
C ALA A 72 31.46 -45.23 40.70
N PHE A 73 30.28 -44.77 41.09
CA PHE A 73 29.43 -45.47 42.05
C PHE A 73 27.97 -45.34 41.59
N SER A 74 27.33 -46.50 41.46
CA SER A 74 25.90 -46.67 41.24
C SER A 74 25.15 -46.02 42.41
N SER A 75 24.36 -44.99 42.11
CA SER A 75 23.50 -44.32 43.08
C SER A 75 22.05 -44.45 42.63
N VAL A 76 21.28 -45.17 43.46
CA VAL A 76 19.82 -45.19 43.47
C VAL A 76 19.33 -43.73 43.42
N VAL A 77 18.66 -43.36 42.34
CA VAL A 77 18.09 -42.01 42.19
C VAL A 77 16.86 -41.93 43.07
N ALA A 78 17.01 -41.27 44.21
CA ALA A 78 15.87 -40.73 44.94
C ALA A 78 15.19 -39.69 44.02
N MET A 79 13.91 -39.94 43.69
CA MET A 79 13.06 -38.99 42.99
C MET A 79 12.87 -37.75 43.86
N ALA A 80 13.74 -36.75 43.70
CA ALA A 80 13.46 -35.41 44.15
C ALA A 80 12.26 -34.90 43.35
N SER A 81 11.16 -34.55 44.03
CA SER A 81 10.05 -33.83 43.41
C SER A 81 10.59 -32.55 42.78
N ALA A 82 10.74 -32.56 41.46
CA ALA A 82 10.98 -31.36 40.70
C ALA A 82 9.78 -30.45 40.88
N ALA A 83 9.99 -29.26 41.44
CA ALA A 83 9.01 -28.19 41.39
C ALA A 83 8.56 -28.02 39.93
N PRO A 84 7.26 -27.81 39.66
CA PRO A 84 6.78 -27.68 38.30
C PRO A 84 7.48 -26.47 37.67
N VAL A 85 8.36 -26.74 36.70
CA VAL A 85 8.87 -25.71 35.79
C VAL A 85 7.63 -25.12 35.15
N ARG A 86 7.31 -23.88 35.54
CA ARG A 86 6.18 -23.15 35.00
C ARG A 86 6.40 -23.07 33.49
N ALA A 87 5.66 -23.87 32.73
CA ALA A 87 5.72 -23.83 31.27
C ALA A 87 5.54 -22.37 30.85
N PRO A 88 6.38 -21.82 29.94
CA PRO A 88 6.17 -20.48 29.44
C PRO A 88 4.73 -20.43 28.94
N SER A 89 3.96 -19.44 29.40
CA SER A 89 2.57 -19.28 28.99
C SER A 89 2.57 -19.15 27.46
N ARG A 90 2.26 -20.25 26.76
CA ARG A 90 2.14 -20.28 25.32
C ARG A 90 0.85 -19.53 24.99
N LYS A 91 0.92 -18.20 24.94
CA LYS A 91 -0.13 -17.43 24.30
C LYS A 91 -0.30 -17.99 22.88
N PRO A 92 -1.53 -18.26 22.43
CA PRO A 92 -1.77 -18.63 21.05
C PRO A 92 -1.10 -17.61 20.11
N PHE A 93 -0.55 -18.08 19.00
CA PHE A 93 -0.06 -17.17 17.98
C PHE A 93 -1.23 -16.30 17.49
N ALA A 94 -1.02 -14.99 17.48
CA ALA A 94 -1.96 -14.01 16.95
C ALA A 94 -1.19 -13.08 15.99
N PRO A 95 -1.83 -12.58 14.93
CA PRO A 95 -1.19 -11.62 14.06
C PRO A 95 -0.72 -10.41 14.89
N PRO A 96 0.50 -9.90 14.64
CA PRO A 96 1.07 -8.78 15.39
C PRO A 96 0.18 -7.53 15.37
N ARG A 97 -0.57 -7.35 14.27
CA ARG A 97 -1.51 -6.25 14.07
C ARG A 97 -2.79 -6.77 13.46
N GLU A 98 -3.93 -6.37 14.03
CA GLU A 98 -5.26 -6.81 13.61
C GLU A 98 -6.02 -5.68 12.92
N VAL A 99 -6.72 -6.03 11.83
CA VAL A 99 -7.73 -5.16 11.24
C VAL A 99 -9.11 -5.52 11.78
N HIS A 100 -9.85 -4.53 12.28
CA HIS A 100 -11.13 -4.78 12.94
C HIS A 100 -12.29 -4.91 11.94
N ARG A 101 -12.93 -6.09 11.94
CA ARG A 101 -14.20 -6.44 11.25
C ARG A 101 -14.22 -6.18 9.74
N PRO A 102 -13.49 -6.98 8.94
CA PRO A 102 -13.59 -6.91 7.49
C PRO A 102 -15.00 -7.31 7.02
N VAL A 103 -15.55 -6.55 6.08
CA VAL A 103 -16.73 -6.94 5.30
C VAL A 103 -16.24 -7.82 4.16
N ALA A 104 -16.92 -8.93 3.89
CA ALA A 104 -16.59 -9.85 2.79
C ALA A 104 -17.84 -10.13 1.95
N HIS A 105 -17.62 -10.54 0.70
CA HIS A 105 -18.64 -10.97 -0.25
C HIS A 105 -19.70 -9.91 -0.54
N SER A 106 -19.25 -8.67 -0.83
CA SER A 106 -20.17 -7.60 -1.21
C SER A 106 -20.61 -7.63 -2.66
N LEU A 107 -20.03 -8.51 -3.49
CA LEU A 107 -20.44 -8.73 -4.87
C LEU A 107 -21.83 -9.40 -4.93
N PRO A 108 -22.83 -8.79 -5.61
CA PRO A 108 -24.10 -9.48 -5.89
C PRO A 108 -23.85 -10.78 -6.66
N PRO A 109 -24.44 -11.93 -6.25
CA PRO A 109 -24.14 -13.23 -6.86
C PRO A 109 -24.31 -13.28 -8.39
N GLN A 110 -25.27 -12.54 -8.93
CA GLN A 110 -25.55 -12.48 -10.37
C GLN A 110 -24.41 -11.85 -11.18
N LYS A 111 -23.58 -10.99 -10.55
CA LYS A 111 -22.44 -10.35 -11.23
C LYS A 111 -21.26 -11.28 -11.46
N ARG A 112 -21.31 -12.50 -10.92
CA ARG A 112 -20.35 -13.56 -11.23
C ARG A 112 -20.36 -13.90 -12.73
N GLU A 113 -21.54 -13.92 -13.35
CA GLU A 113 -21.71 -14.25 -14.77
C GLU A 113 -20.95 -13.28 -15.69
N ILE A 114 -20.73 -12.04 -15.24
CA ILE A 114 -19.98 -11.02 -16.00
C ILE A 114 -18.53 -11.49 -16.21
N PHE A 115 -17.84 -11.86 -15.14
CA PHE A 115 -16.43 -12.28 -15.22
C PHE A 115 -16.27 -13.65 -15.90
N GLU A 116 -17.23 -14.56 -15.72
CA GLU A 116 -17.29 -15.82 -16.46
C GLU A 116 -17.44 -15.58 -17.97
N SER A 117 -18.27 -14.61 -18.37
CA SER A 117 -18.43 -14.24 -19.79
C SER A 117 -17.22 -13.52 -20.38
N LEU A 118 -16.38 -12.90 -19.54
CA LEU A 118 -15.18 -12.16 -19.94
C LEU A 118 -13.92 -13.04 -19.99
N GLU A 119 -14.04 -14.34 -19.78
CA GLU A 119 -12.92 -15.28 -19.77
C GLU A 119 -12.08 -15.24 -21.06
N SER A 120 -12.71 -15.41 -22.24
CA SER A 120 -12.01 -15.31 -23.53
C SER A 120 -11.49 -13.89 -23.80
N TRP A 121 -12.23 -12.87 -23.35
CA TRP A 121 -11.79 -11.48 -23.47
C TRP A 121 -10.51 -11.24 -22.66
N ALA A 122 -10.40 -11.79 -21.46
CA ALA A 122 -9.21 -11.68 -20.62
C ALA A 122 -8.01 -12.38 -21.27
N ALA A 123 -8.23 -13.56 -21.88
CA ALA A 123 -7.18 -14.23 -22.66
C ALA A 123 -6.61 -13.33 -23.76
N ASP A 124 -7.49 -12.70 -24.56
CA ASP A 124 -7.08 -11.94 -25.74
C ASP A 124 -6.56 -10.52 -25.42
N ASN A 125 -6.97 -9.93 -24.29
CA ASN A 125 -6.74 -8.51 -24.01
C ASN A 125 -5.85 -8.25 -22.77
N ILE A 126 -5.80 -9.20 -21.84
CA ILE A 126 -5.09 -9.09 -20.56
C ILE A 126 -3.84 -9.98 -20.56
N LEU A 127 -3.96 -11.27 -20.88
CA LEU A 127 -2.81 -12.19 -20.84
C LEU A 127 -1.71 -11.80 -21.83
N VAL A 128 -2.06 -11.12 -22.92
CA VAL A 128 -1.11 -10.59 -23.91
C VAL A 128 -0.16 -9.51 -23.36
N LEU A 129 -0.44 -8.96 -22.18
CA LEU A 129 0.41 -7.97 -21.51
C LEU A 129 1.49 -8.60 -20.60
N LEU A 130 1.38 -9.90 -20.33
CA LEU A 130 2.41 -10.67 -19.65
C LEU A 130 3.61 -10.87 -20.58
N LYS A 131 4.81 -10.80 -20.03
CA LYS A 131 6.03 -11.11 -20.77
C LYS A 131 6.32 -12.61 -20.65
N PRO A 132 6.54 -13.32 -21.76
CA PRO A 132 7.01 -14.69 -21.70
C PRO A 132 8.31 -14.77 -20.89
N VAL A 133 8.44 -15.80 -20.04
CA VAL A 133 9.59 -15.97 -19.13
C VAL A 133 10.93 -15.85 -19.86
N GLU A 134 11.05 -16.47 -21.04
CA GLU A 134 12.25 -16.42 -21.90
C GLU A 134 12.64 -15.03 -22.41
N ARG A 135 11.75 -14.03 -22.26
CA ARG A 135 11.96 -12.62 -22.63
C ARG A 135 11.87 -11.68 -21.43
N SER A 136 11.69 -12.23 -20.24
CA SER A 136 11.66 -11.49 -19.00
C SER A 136 13.08 -11.33 -18.47
N TRP A 137 13.38 -10.13 -17.99
CA TRP A 137 14.62 -9.90 -17.25
C TRP A 137 14.64 -10.76 -15.99
N GLN A 138 15.82 -11.13 -15.51
CA GLN A 138 16.01 -11.84 -14.26
C GLN A 138 16.84 -11.00 -13.29
N PRO A 139 16.68 -11.15 -11.96
CA PRO A 139 17.48 -10.39 -10.99
C PRO A 139 18.99 -10.46 -11.26
N GLN A 140 19.48 -11.60 -11.74
CA GLN A 140 20.90 -11.79 -12.05
C GLN A 140 21.42 -10.88 -13.17
N ASP A 141 20.55 -10.37 -14.06
CA ASP A 141 20.95 -9.43 -15.13
C ASP A 141 21.48 -8.09 -14.58
N TYR A 142 21.18 -7.78 -13.31
CA TYR A 142 21.50 -6.49 -12.67
C TYR A 142 22.39 -6.63 -11.42
N LEU A 143 22.75 -7.85 -11.04
CA LEU A 143 23.55 -8.14 -9.86
C LEU A 143 24.93 -8.67 -10.25
N PRO A 144 25.95 -8.50 -9.39
CA PRO A 144 27.24 -9.13 -9.58
C PRO A 144 27.11 -10.64 -9.84
N ASP A 145 27.85 -11.15 -10.83
CA ASP A 145 27.81 -12.57 -11.18
C ASP A 145 28.69 -13.38 -10.21
N ALA A 146 28.04 -14.14 -9.32
CA ALA A 146 28.69 -14.97 -8.31
C ALA A 146 29.57 -16.10 -8.89
N ALA A 147 29.39 -16.45 -10.16
CA ALA A 147 30.24 -17.44 -10.85
C ALA A 147 31.43 -16.80 -11.59
N SER A 148 31.47 -15.48 -11.70
CA SER A 148 32.55 -14.76 -12.39
C SER A 148 33.78 -14.58 -11.50
N GLU A 149 34.97 -14.62 -12.10
CA GLU A 149 36.22 -14.25 -11.42
C GLU A 149 36.23 -12.77 -10.99
N SER A 150 35.41 -11.92 -11.62
CA SER A 150 35.24 -10.49 -11.28
C SER A 150 34.23 -10.22 -10.16
N PHE A 151 33.62 -11.25 -9.57
CA PHE A 151 32.56 -11.08 -8.57
C PHE A 151 32.94 -10.12 -7.43
N ASP A 152 34.10 -10.32 -6.82
CA ASP A 152 34.57 -9.51 -5.70
C ASP A 152 34.76 -8.04 -6.08
N ASP A 153 35.24 -7.78 -7.30
CA ASP A 153 35.43 -6.42 -7.83
C ASP A 153 34.10 -5.74 -8.13
N GLU A 154 33.13 -6.46 -8.69
CA GLU A 154 31.77 -5.96 -8.96
C GLU A 154 31.01 -5.64 -7.67
N VAL A 155 31.14 -6.49 -6.64
CA VAL A 155 30.58 -6.24 -5.31
C VAL A 155 31.24 -5.01 -4.66
N ARG A 156 32.56 -4.85 -4.81
CA ARG A 156 33.28 -3.68 -4.30
C ARG A 156 32.82 -2.39 -4.99
N GLU A 157 32.69 -2.39 -6.32
CA GLU A 157 32.18 -1.25 -7.09
C GLU A 157 30.73 -0.88 -6.67
N LEU A 158 29.87 -1.89 -6.44
CA LEU A 158 28.51 -1.68 -5.94
C LEU A 158 28.53 -0.99 -4.57
N ARG A 159 29.37 -1.45 -3.65
CA ARG A 159 29.50 -0.86 -2.32
C ARG A 159 30.08 0.55 -2.35
N GLU A 160 31.00 0.83 -3.26
CA GLU A 160 31.55 2.17 -3.46
C GLU A 160 30.47 3.15 -3.90
N ARG A 161 29.66 2.80 -4.92
CA ARG A 161 28.51 3.61 -5.35
C ARG A 161 27.47 3.81 -4.24
N ALA A 162 27.18 2.75 -3.47
CA ALA A 162 26.21 2.79 -2.39
C ALA A 162 26.60 3.72 -1.22
N ARG A 163 27.88 4.08 -1.08
CA ARG A 163 28.34 5.06 -0.06
C ARG A 163 27.90 6.49 -0.38
N GLU A 164 27.74 6.82 -1.65
CA GLU A 164 27.33 8.15 -2.12
C GLU A 164 25.81 8.36 -2.05
N ILE A 165 25.05 7.30 -1.75
CA ILE A 165 23.59 7.35 -1.61
C ILE A 165 23.22 7.65 -0.14
N PRO A 166 22.40 8.68 0.13
CA PRO A 166 22.05 9.08 1.49
C PRO A 166 21.13 8.08 2.18
N ASP A 167 21.16 8.05 3.51
CA ASP A 167 20.30 7.17 4.32
C ASP A 167 18.81 7.44 4.08
N ASP A 168 18.40 8.68 3.78
CA ASP A 168 17.04 9.05 3.40
C ASP A 168 16.51 8.23 2.23
N TYR A 169 17.37 8.01 1.21
CA TYR A 169 17.02 7.17 0.07
C TYR A 169 16.89 5.71 0.48
N PHE A 170 17.83 5.19 1.29
CA PHE A 170 17.78 3.80 1.73
C PHE A 170 16.55 3.51 2.59
N VAL A 171 16.07 4.45 3.41
CA VAL A 171 14.80 4.28 4.14
C VAL A 171 13.64 4.08 3.18
N CYS A 172 13.56 4.88 2.10
CA CYS A 172 12.51 4.71 1.09
C CYS A 172 12.66 3.40 0.31
N PHE A 173 13.86 3.11 -0.19
CA PHE A 173 14.12 1.92 -0.99
C PHE A 173 13.93 0.62 -0.20
N VAL A 174 14.22 0.63 1.12
CA VAL A 174 13.87 -0.47 2.02
C VAL A 174 12.36 -0.60 2.19
N GLY A 175 11.63 0.51 2.37
CA GLY A 175 10.17 0.46 2.49
C GLY A 175 9.49 -0.07 1.22
N ASP A 176 10.00 0.30 0.05
CA ASP A 176 9.57 -0.25 -1.24
C ASP A 176 9.87 -1.77 -1.28
N MET A 177 11.10 -2.19 -0.98
CA MET A 177 11.48 -3.61 -0.98
C MET A 177 10.68 -4.46 0.00
N VAL A 178 10.44 -3.97 1.22
CA VAL A 178 9.61 -4.66 2.23
C VAL A 178 8.18 -4.84 1.72
N THR A 179 7.70 -3.88 0.93
CA THR A 179 6.39 -3.99 0.27
C THR A 179 6.42 -5.08 -0.80
N GLU A 180 7.44 -5.15 -1.65
CA GLU A 180 7.57 -6.22 -2.66
C GLU A 180 7.64 -7.63 -2.04
N GLU A 181 8.42 -7.79 -0.98
CA GLU A 181 8.61 -9.08 -0.29
C GLU A 181 7.32 -9.64 0.35
N ALA A 182 6.31 -8.80 0.57
CA ALA A 182 5.02 -9.22 1.09
C ALA A 182 4.07 -9.81 0.02
N LEU A 183 4.59 -10.12 -1.18
CA LEU A 183 3.89 -10.74 -2.31
C LEU A 183 2.91 -11.88 -1.98
N PRO A 184 3.19 -12.81 -1.03
CA PRO A 184 2.20 -13.85 -0.68
C PRO A 184 0.85 -13.27 -0.23
N THR A 185 0.86 -12.10 0.40
CA THR A 185 -0.36 -11.36 0.79
C THR A 185 -1.14 -10.87 -0.42
N TYR A 186 -0.46 -10.40 -1.45
CA TYR A 186 -1.08 -9.78 -2.62
C TYR A 186 -1.67 -10.82 -3.57
N GLN A 187 -0.95 -11.94 -3.78
CA GLN A 187 -1.52 -13.09 -4.48
C GLN A 187 -2.73 -13.65 -3.73
N THR A 188 -2.68 -13.72 -2.39
CA THR A 188 -3.83 -14.10 -1.56
C THR A 188 -4.99 -13.14 -1.76
N MET A 189 -4.74 -11.82 -1.77
CA MET A 189 -5.78 -10.81 -2.01
C MET A 189 -6.49 -11.03 -3.35
N LEU A 190 -5.75 -11.23 -4.45
CA LEU A 190 -6.35 -11.55 -5.75
C LEU A 190 -7.17 -12.85 -5.70
N ASN A 191 -6.65 -13.87 -5.01
CA ASN A 191 -7.33 -15.14 -4.82
C ASN A 191 -8.49 -15.10 -3.79
N THR A 192 -8.73 -13.96 -3.13
CA THR A 192 -9.96 -13.76 -2.35
C THR A 192 -11.10 -13.20 -3.18
N LEU A 193 -10.82 -12.64 -4.36
CA LEU A 193 -11.83 -11.99 -5.18
C LEU A 193 -12.87 -12.98 -5.72
N ASP A 194 -14.13 -12.66 -5.51
CA ASP A 194 -15.29 -13.39 -6.01
C ASP A 194 -15.44 -13.24 -7.53
N GLY A 195 -16.52 -13.79 -8.08
CA GLY A 195 -16.83 -13.68 -9.51
C GLY A 195 -16.06 -14.66 -10.39
N GLY A 196 -15.45 -15.70 -9.82
CA GLY A 196 -14.72 -16.71 -10.60
C GLY A 196 -13.34 -16.26 -11.09
N VAL A 197 -12.82 -15.14 -10.56
CA VAL A 197 -11.48 -14.65 -10.91
C VAL A 197 -10.37 -15.29 -10.05
N ARG A 198 -10.69 -15.73 -8.83
CA ARG A 198 -9.76 -16.43 -7.96
C ARG A 198 -9.34 -17.80 -8.52
N ASP A 199 -8.14 -18.23 -8.17
CA ASP A 199 -7.66 -19.58 -8.49
C ASP A 199 -8.24 -20.63 -7.51
N GLU A 200 -9.22 -21.41 -7.98
CA GLU A 200 -9.90 -22.43 -7.17
C GLU A 200 -9.03 -23.65 -6.82
N THR A 201 -7.95 -23.91 -7.57
CA THR A 201 -7.16 -25.15 -7.44
C THR A 201 -5.67 -24.92 -7.19
N GLY A 202 -5.22 -23.66 -7.28
CA GLY A 202 -3.80 -23.30 -7.34
C GLY A 202 -3.16 -23.56 -8.71
N ALA A 203 -3.94 -24.10 -9.66
CA ALA A 203 -3.51 -24.37 -11.03
C ALA A 203 -4.69 -24.27 -12.02
N SER A 204 -5.73 -23.48 -11.70
CA SER A 204 -6.89 -23.31 -12.57
C SER A 204 -6.46 -22.80 -13.94
N SER A 205 -7.06 -23.34 -15.00
CA SER A 205 -6.78 -22.92 -16.38
C SER A 205 -7.54 -21.67 -16.80
N THR A 206 -8.32 -21.06 -15.91
CA THR A 206 -8.99 -19.79 -16.21
C THR A 206 -7.97 -18.68 -16.42
N SER A 207 -8.29 -17.75 -17.30
CA SER A 207 -7.46 -16.63 -17.73
C SER A 207 -7.18 -15.72 -16.53
N TRP A 208 -8.16 -15.55 -15.65
CA TRP A 208 -8.00 -14.83 -14.39
C TRP A 208 -6.98 -15.49 -13.44
N ALA A 209 -7.00 -16.83 -13.33
CA ALA A 209 -6.05 -17.56 -12.51
C ALA A 209 -4.65 -17.60 -13.15
N VAL A 210 -4.57 -17.77 -14.48
CA VAL A 210 -3.32 -17.68 -15.25
C VAL A 210 -2.69 -16.30 -15.07
N TRP A 211 -3.48 -15.22 -15.18
CA TRP A 211 -3.03 -13.86 -14.88
C TRP A 211 -2.47 -13.77 -13.46
N THR A 212 -3.25 -14.18 -12.44
CA THR A 212 -2.84 -14.07 -11.04
C THR A 212 -1.52 -14.79 -10.76
N ARG A 213 -1.33 -16.00 -11.30
CA ARG A 213 -0.07 -16.75 -11.14
C ARG A 213 1.09 -16.12 -11.91
N ALA A 214 0.87 -15.68 -13.15
CA ALA A 214 1.92 -15.11 -13.97
C ALA A 214 2.34 -13.70 -13.51
N TRP A 215 1.38 -12.86 -13.10
CA TRP A 215 1.63 -11.59 -12.42
C TRP A 215 2.49 -11.83 -11.18
N ALA A 216 2.09 -12.74 -10.29
CA ALA A 216 2.88 -13.04 -9.09
C ALA A 216 4.29 -13.56 -9.42
N ALA A 217 4.46 -14.31 -10.51
CA ALA A 217 5.78 -14.74 -10.97
C ALA A 217 6.64 -13.57 -11.51
N GLU A 218 6.01 -12.58 -12.16
CA GLU A 218 6.69 -11.35 -12.55
C GLU A 218 7.11 -10.52 -11.33
N GLU A 219 6.20 -10.31 -10.38
CA GLU A 219 6.39 -9.57 -9.11
C GLU A 219 7.49 -10.14 -8.22
N ASN A 220 7.59 -11.47 -8.13
CA ASN A 220 8.59 -12.12 -7.26
C ASN A 220 10.01 -11.62 -7.55
N ARG A 221 10.31 -11.31 -8.83
CA ARG A 221 11.63 -10.83 -9.25
C ARG A 221 11.96 -9.45 -8.69
N HIS A 222 10.96 -8.62 -8.37
CA HIS A 222 11.17 -7.27 -7.84
C HIS A 222 11.78 -7.32 -6.44
N GLY A 223 11.11 -8.04 -5.53
CA GLY A 223 11.63 -8.31 -4.17
C GLY A 223 12.99 -9.00 -4.22
N ASP A 224 13.14 -10.04 -5.04
CA ASP A 224 14.39 -10.78 -5.20
C ASP A 224 15.59 -9.91 -5.59
N LEU A 225 15.39 -8.97 -6.52
CA LEU A 225 16.43 -8.07 -6.99
C LEU A 225 16.76 -7.00 -5.96
N MET A 226 15.74 -6.35 -5.39
CA MET A 226 15.94 -5.30 -4.39
C MET A 226 16.57 -5.83 -3.11
N ASN A 227 16.17 -7.03 -2.66
CA ASN A 227 16.75 -7.71 -1.51
C ASN A 227 18.25 -7.94 -1.67
N LYS A 228 18.65 -8.61 -2.76
CA LYS A 228 20.06 -8.93 -3.02
C LYS A 228 20.89 -7.66 -3.21
N TYR A 229 20.34 -6.63 -3.87
CA TYR A 229 21.01 -5.33 -3.96
C TYR A 229 21.26 -4.74 -2.56
N LEU A 230 20.22 -4.62 -1.73
CA LEU A 230 20.31 -4.10 -0.35
C LEU A 230 21.31 -4.89 0.49
N PHE A 231 21.26 -6.22 0.42
CA PHE A 231 22.19 -7.12 1.10
C PHE A 231 23.65 -6.83 0.72
N LEU A 232 23.94 -6.68 -0.58
CA LEU A 232 25.30 -6.42 -1.07
C LEU A 232 25.80 -5.01 -0.69
N THR A 233 24.91 -4.01 -0.61
CA THR A 233 25.32 -2.63 -0.31
C THR A 233 26.07 -2.47 1.01
N GLY A 234 25.72 -3.27 2.03
CA GLY A 234 26.20 -3.08 3.40
C GLY A 234 25.76 -1.76 4.06
N ARG A 235 24.75 -1.07 3.51
CA ARG A 235 24.26 0.22 4.03
C ARG A 235 23.13 0.07 5.04
N VAL A 236 22.47 -1.09 5.07
CA VAL A 236 21.25 -1.37 5.84
C VAL A 236 21.39 -2.59 6.76
N ASP A 237 20.52 -2.68 7.76
CA ASP A 237 20.41 -3.79 8.69
C ASP A 237 19.42 -4.85 8.16
N MET A 238 19.94 -5.80 7.40
CA MET A 238 19.12 -6.86 6.79
C MET A 238 18.32 -7.66 7.83
N ARG A 239 18.87 -7.88 9.03
CA ARG A 239 18.15 -8.61 10.09
C ARG A 239 16.89 -7.87 10.53
N GLN A 240 16.96 -6.54 10.66
CA GLN A 240 15.79 -5.73 11.00
C GLN A 240 14.78 -5.66 9.85
N ILE A 241 15.26 -5.64 8.60
CA ILE A 241 14.41 -5.69 7.40
C ILE A 241 13.68 -7.03 7.31
N GLU A 242 14.38 -8.15 7.43
CA GLU A 242 13.81 -9.51 7.41
C GLU A 242 12.73 -9.70 8.49
N LYS A 243 12.99 -9.20 9.71
CA LYS A 243 11.96 -9.16 10.78
C LYS A 243 10.73 -8.34 10.37
N THR A 244 10.95 -7.21 9.71
CA THR A 244 9.86 -6.34 9.25
C THR A 244 9.00 -7.04 8.21
N VAL A 245 9.63 -7.71 7.22
CA VAL A 245 8.95 -8.55 6.23
C VAL A 245 8.15 -9.66 6.91
N GLN A 246 8.76 -10.37 7.86
CA GLN A 246 8.08 -11.44 8.59
C GLN A 246 6.85 -10.93 9.36
N TYR A 247 6.97 -9.78 10.03
CA TYR A 247 5.83 -9.14 10.71
C TYR A 247 4.74 -8.70 9.71
N LEU A 248 5.13 -8.15 8.56
CA LEU A 248 4.18 -7.67 7.56
C LEU A 248 3.39 -8.82 6.94
N ILE A 249 4.06 -9.89 6.48
CA ILE A 249 3.41 -11.08 5.93
C ILE A 249 2.48 -11.72 6.98
N ALA A 250 2.94 -11.84 8.24
CA ALA A 250 2.13 -12.40 9.32
C ALA A 250 0.92 -11.52 9.70
N SER A 251 1.00 -10.21 9.48
CA SER A 251 -0.12 -9.28 9.72
C SER A 251 -1.10 -9.25 8.54
N GLY A 252 -0.63 -9.58 7.33
CA GLY A 252 -1.38 -9.45 6.10
C GLY A 252 -1.75 -7.99 5.80
N MET A 253 -2.83 -7.80 5.06
CA MET A 253 -3.42 -6.47 4.83
C MET A 253 -4.93 -6.60 4.65
N ASP A 254 -5.65 -5.51 4.94
CA ASP A 254 -7.06 -5.35 4.55
C ASP A 254 -7.19 -4.19 3.56
N PRO A 255 -7.29 -4.47 2.25
CA PRO A 255 -7.48 -3.43 1.24
C PRO A 255 -8.92 -2.89 1.20
N LYS A 256 -9.83 -3.45 2.02
CA LYS A 256 -11.26 -3.11 2.08
C LYS A 256 -11.99 -3.27 0.75
N THR A 257 -11.51 -4.21 -0.07
CA THR A 257 -12.10 -4.61 -1.35
C THR A 257 -13.27 -5.57 -1.18
N GLU A 258 -13.49 -6.09 0.02
CA GLU A 258 -14.66 -6.91 0.39
C GLU A 258 -14.87 -8.13 -0.52
N THR A 259 -13.76 -8.75 -0.96
CA THR A 259 -13.72 -9.81 -1.97
C THR A 259 -14.40 -9.45 -3.30
N ASN A 260 -14.69 -8.18 -3.55
CA ASN A 260 -15.41 -7.72 -4.72
C ASN A 260 -14.40 -7.37 -5.84
N PRO A 261 -14.41 -8.08 -6.99
CA PRO A 261 -13.46 -7.85 -8.08
C PRO A 261 -13.54 -6.43 -8.69
N TYR A 262 -14.69 -5.75 -8.67
CA TYR A 262 -14.77 -4.36 -9.13
C TYR A 262 -13.92 -3.44 -8.26
N MET A 263 -13.98 -3.62 -6.95
CA MET A 263 -13.16 -2.86 -6.01
C MET A 263 -11.70 -3.31 -6.04
N GLY A 264 -11.48 -4.63 -6.17
CA GLY A 264 -10.15 -5.23 -6.30
C GLY A 264 -9.39 -4.67 -7.49
N PHE A 265 -9.99 -4.63 -8.68
CA PHE A 265 -9.31 -4.12 -9.88
C PHE A 265 -9.16 -2.60 -9.90
N VAL A 266 -10.09 -1.84 -9.30
CA VAL A 266 -9.86 -0.39 -9.05
C VAL A 266 -8.68 -0.19 -8.10
N TYR A 267 -8.59 -0.99 -7.04
CA TYR A 267 -7.50 -0.93 -6.07
C TYR A 267 -6.15 -1.26 -6.73
N THR A 268 -6.06 -2.34 -7.51
CA THR A 268 -4.81 -2.70 -8.19
C THR A 268 -4.43 -1.68 -9.25
N SER A 269 -5.35 -1.17 -10.08
CA SER A 269 -5.05 -0.08 -11.02
C SER A 269 -4.44 1.15 -10.32
N PHE A 270 -4.91 1.49 -9.12
CA PHE A 270 -4.34 2.58 -8.34
C PHE A 270 -2.95 2.24 -7.81
N GLN A 271 -2.78 1.04 -7.24
CA GLN A 271 -1.53 0.62 -6.61
C GLN A 271 -0.40 0.44 -7.62
N GLU A 272 -0.65 -0.22 -8.74
CA GLU A 272 0.37 -0.39 -9.80
C GLU A 272 0.88 0.96 -10.33
N ARG A 273 -0.01 1.95 -10.44
CA ARG A 273 0.41 3.30 -10.80
C ARG A 273 1.21 3.97 -9.69
N ALA A 274 0.88 3.70 -8.43
CA ALA A 274 1.62 4.23 -7.29
C ALA A 274 3.05 3.66 -7.22
N THR A 275 3.21 2.35 -7.40
CA THR A 275 4.54 1.70 -7.45
C THR A 275 5.32 2.10 -8.69
N PHE A 276 4.68 2.22 -9.86
CA PHE A 276 5.30 2.80 -11.06
C PHE A 276 5.90 4.19 -10.79
N ILE A 277 5.16 5.07 -10.10
CA ILE A 277 5.64 6.40 -9.73
C ILE A 277 6.79 6.31 -8.71
N SER A 278 6.64 5.49 -7.66
CA SER A 278 7.66 5.31 -6.60
C SER A 278 8.98 4.82 -7.18
N HIS A 279 8.95 3.69 -7.91
CA HIS A 279 10.11 3.09 -8.57
C HIS A 279 10.70 4.02 -9.65
N GLY A 280 9.86 4.74 -10.38
CA GLY A 280 10.32 5.76 -11.33
C GLY A 280 11.04 6.94 -10.66
N ASN A 281 10.59 7.38 -9.49
CA ASN A 281 11.24 8.44 -8.70
C ASN A 281 12.55 7.95 -8.07
N THR A 282 12.56 6.76 -7.46
CA THR A 282 13.79 6.17 -6.90
C THR A 282 14.84 5.94 -8.00
N ALA A 283 14.44 5.53 -9.22
CA ALA A 283 15.34 5.45 -10.37
C ALA A 283 15.99 6.81 -10.70
N ARG A 284 15.21 7.90 -10.69
CA ARG A 284 15.72 9.26 -10.94
C ARG A 284 16.67 9.72 -9.83
N HIS A 285 16.35 9.42 -8.58
CA HIS A 285 17.22 9.75 -7.44
C HIS A 285 18.53 8.96 -7.48
N ALA A 286 18.48 7.64 -7.71
CA ALA A 286 19.67 6.80 -7.86
C ALA A 286 20.63 7.36 -8.91
N ARG A 287 20.10 7.74 -10.09
CA ARG A 287 20.89 8.38 -11.15
C ARG A 287 21.51 9.70 -10.69
N ARG A 288 20.76 10.52 -9.94
CA ARG A 288 21.26 11.80 -9.41
C ARG A 288 22.39 11.61 -8.40
N TYR A 289 22.36 10.52 -7.62
CA TYR A 289 23.44 10.15 -6.70
C TYR A 289 24.61 9.43 -7.39
N GLY A 290 24.57 9.27 -8.72
CA GLY A 290 25.66 8.67 -9.50
C GLY A 290 25.57 7.15 -9.66
N ASP A 291 24.54 6.49 -9.15
CA ASP A 291 24.35 5.04 -9.31
C ASP A 291 23.43 4.74 -10.50
N THR A 292 24.04 4.57 -11.69
CA THR A 292 23.32 4.23 -12.92
C THR A 292 22.79 2.81 -12.94
N LYS A 293 23.46 1.85 -12.28
CA LYS A 293 22.98 0.44 -12.21
C LYS A 293 21.76 0.34 -11.29
N LEU A 294 21.74 1.03 -10.14
CA LEU A 294 20.54 1.12 -9.31
C LEU A 294 19.40 1.84 -10.04
N ALA A 295 19.70 2.89 -10.82
CA ALA A 295 18.67 3.53 -11.65
C ALA A 295 18.07 2.57 -12.70
N GLN A 296 18.87 1.64 -13.25
CA GLN A 296 18.38 0.59 -14.14
C GLN A 296 17.51 -0.42 -13.39
N ILE A 297 17.92 -0.86 -12.19
CA ILE A 297 17.13 -1.75 -11.33
C ILE A 297 15.73 -1.18 -11.11
N CYS A 298 15.64 0.03 -10.55
CA CYS A 298 14.36 0.68 -10.26
C CYS A 298 13.55 0.94 -11.55
N GLY A 299 14.21 1.36 -12.64
CA GLY A 299 13.55 1.64 -13.91
C GLY A 299 12.97 0.38 -14.59
N THR A 300 13.65 -0.75 -14.46
CA THR A 300 13.20 -2.04 -14.98
C THR A 300 11.98 -2.55 -14.21
N ILE A 301 12.00 -2.44 -12.88
CA ILE A 301 10.83 -2.75 -12.04
C ILE A 301 9.65 -1.86 -12.44
N ALA A 302 9.85 -0.53 -12.51
CA ALA A 302 8.81 0.41 -12.96
C ALA A 302 8.22 0.07 -14.35
N ALA A 303 9.02 -0.52 -15.26
CA ALA A 303 8.53 -0.93 -16.57
C ALA A 303 7.58 -2.15 -16.51
N ASP A 304 7.74 -3.02 -15.51
CA ASP A 304 6.79 -4.09 -15.22
C ASP A 304 5.50 -3.51 -14.64
N GLU A 305 5.59 -2.63 -13.63
CA GLU A 305 4.43 -1.95 -13.02
C GLU A 305 3.58 -1.25 -14.06
N LYS A 306 4.22 -0.62 -15.06
CA LYS A 306 3.47 0.07 -16.12
C LYS A 306 2.62 -0.88 -16.97
N ARG A 307 3.09 -2.12 -17.18
CA ARG A 307 2.33 -3.15 -17.91
C ARG A 307 1.19 -3.69 -17.05
N HIS A 308 1.43 -3.91 -15.77
CA HIS A 308 0.39 -4.37 -14.82
C HIS A 308 -0.69 -3.31 -14.64
N GLU A 309 -0.30 -2.04 -14.47
CA GLU A 309 -1.21 -0.88 -14.48
C GLU A 309 -2.09 -0.91 -15.74
N SER A 310 -1.48 -1.06 -16.91
CA SER A 310 -2.19 -1.10 -18.19
C SER A 310 -3.19 -2.28 -18.27
N ALA A 311 -2.85 -3.43 -17.68
CA ALA A 311 -3.72 -4.59 -17.64
C ALA A 311 -4.95 -4.35 -16.75
N TYR A 312 -4.73 -3.90 -15.51
CA TYR A 312 -5.83 -3.63 -14.58
C TYR A 312 -6.72 -2.47 -15.06
N GLU A 313 -6.13 -1.41 -15.62
CA GLU A 313 -6.89 -0.32 -16.24
C GLU A 313 -7.85 -0.81 -17.33
N ARG A 314 -7.40 -1.76 -18.19
CA ARG A 314 -8.23 -2.36 -19.25
C ARG A 314 -9.36 -3.21 -18.68
N ILE A 315 -9.12 -3.92 -17.58
CA ILE A 315 -10.19 -4.67 -16.89
C ILE A 315 -11.27 -3.71 -16.43
N VAL A 316 -10.90 -2.64 -15.72
CA VAL A 316 -11.89 -1.67 -15.22
C VAL A 316 -12.57 -0.90 -16.36
N GLU A 317 -11.84 -0.54 -17.42
CA GLU A 317 -12.42 0.02 -18.64
C GLU A 317 -13.49 -0.91 -19.23
N LYS A 318 -13.20 -2.22 -19.33
CA LYS A 318 -14.18 -3.19 -19.80
C LYS A 318 -15.40 -3.30 -18.88
N LEU A 319 -15.19 -3.21 -17.57
CA LEU A 319 -16.28 -3.19 -16.58
C LEU A 319 -17.16 -1.93 -16.74
N PHE A 320 -16.59 -0.78 -17.10
CA PHE A 320 -17.37 0.40 -17.45
C PHE A 320 -18.19 0.23 -18.73
N GLU A 321 -17.74 -0.56 -19.70
CA GLU A 321 -18.53 -0.87 -20.90
C GLU A 321 -19.73 -1.77 -20.59
N VAL A 322 -19.54 -2.81 -19.76
CA VAL A 322 -20.56 -3.84 -19.55
C VAL A 322 -21.48 -3.58 -18.34
N ASP A 323 -20.99 -2.83 -17.34
CA ASP A 323 -21.70 -2.56 -16.10
C ASP A 323 -21.34 -1.17 -15.52
N PRO A 324 -21.59 -0.07 -16.27
CA PRO A 324 -21.13 1.27 -15.90
C PRO A 324 -21.65 1.74 -14.54
N ASP A 325 -22.90 1.42 -14.20
CA ASP A 325 -23.52 1.87 -12.95
C ASP A 325 -22.88 1.24 -11.72
N TYR A 326 -22.63 -0.08 -11.73
CA TYR A 326 -21.99 -0.73 -10.60
C TYR A 326 -20.49 -0.37 -10.52
N THR A 327 -19.82 -0.26 -11.66
CA THR A 327 -18.40 0.08 -11.72
C THR A 327 -18.12 1.47 -11.14
N VAL A 328 -18.92 2.49 -11.50
CA VAL A 328 -18.74 3.84 -10.91
C VAL A 328 -19.02 3.86 -9.41
N ARG A 329 -19.98 3.05 -8.94
CA ARG A 329 -20.30 2.92 -7.51
C ARG A 329 -19.16 2.24 -6.74
N ALA A 330 -18.59 1.18 -7.30
CA ALA A 330 -17.41 0.52 -6.73
C ALA A 330 -16.20 1.45 -6.68
N PHE A 331 -15.95 2.22 -7.75
CA PHE A 331 -14.88 3.21 -7.77
C PHE A 331 -15.09 4.28 -6.68
N ALA A 332 -16.30 4.82 -6.58
CA ALA A 332 -16.65 5.76 -5.51
C ALA A 332 -16.46 5.17 -4.11
N ASP A 333 -16.83 3.90 -3.92
CA ASP A 333 -16.69 3.24 -2.62
C ASP A 333 -15.23 3.01 -2.23
N THR A 334 -14.39 2.54 -3.15
CA THR A 334 -12.94 2.46 -2.96
C THR A 334 -12.36 3.82 -2.58
N MET A 335 -12.78 4.90 -3.23
CA MET A 335 -12.33 6.25 -2.91
C MET A 335 -12.84 6.78 -1.56
N ARG A 336 -14.06 6.41 -1.13
CA ARG A 336 -14.56 6.76 0.22
C ARG A 336 -13.77 6.07 1.32
N LYS A 337 -13.41 4.80 1.11
CA LYS A 337 -12.59 4.00 2.02
C LYS A 337 -11.14 4.46 2.07
N LYS A 338 -10.72 5.25 1.08
CA LYS A 338 -9.34 5.62 0.73
C LYS A 338 -8.54 4.39 0.30
N VAL A 339 -7.67 4.58 -0.68
CA VAL A 339 -6.78 3.49 -1.10
C VAL A 339 -5.71 3.32 -0.02
N ALA A 340 -5.85 2.26 0.78
CA ALA A 340 -4.87 1.93 1.81
C ALA A 340 -3.60 1.39 1.15
N MET A 341 -2.42 1.84 1.59
CA MET A 341 -1.16 1.25 1.12
C MET A 341 -1.04 -0.20 1.60
N PRO A 342 -0.56 -1.14 0.77
CA PRO A 342 -0.49 -2.55 1.13
C PRO A 342 0.31 -2.78 2.42
N ALA A 343 1.45 -2.10 2.56
CA ALA A 343 2.31 -2.19 3.72
C ALA A 343 1.91 -1.27 4.91
N HIS A 344 0.67 -0.78 4.99
CA HIS A 344 0.27 0.14 6.07
C HIS A 344 0.38 -0.43 7.49
N LEU A 345 0.48 -1.76 7.64
CA LEU A 345 0.70 -2.45 8.92
C LEU A 345 2.18 -2.70 9.23
N MET A 346 3.12 -2.15 8.46
CA MET A 346 4.57 -2.35 8.65
C MET A 346 5.05 -2.07 10.09
N TYR A 347 5.85 -3.00 10.62
CA TYR A 347 6.36 -2.99 12.00
C TYR A 347 7.70 -3.72 12.08
N ASP A 348 8.68 -3.15 12.78
CA ASP A 348 10.06 -3.70 12.88
C ASP A 348 10.36 -4.38 14.24
N GLY A 349 9.35 -4.50 15.11
CA GLY A 349 9.49 -5.03 16.46
C GLY A 349 9.66 -3.96 17.54
N GLN A 350 9.72 -2.67 17.19
CA GLN A 350 9.92 -1.59 18.16
C GLN A 350 9.23 -0.26 17.82
N ASP A 351 8.93 0.02 16.55
CA ASP A 351 8.31 1.28 16.12
C ASP A 351 6.85 1.10 15.68
N ASP A 352 5.92 1.52 16.53
CA ASP A 352 4.50 1.47 16.20
C ASP A 352 4.12 2.41 15.04
N GLY A 353 4.87 3.50 14.84
CA GLY A 353 4.66 4.51 13.82
C GLY A 353 5.45 4.30 12.53
N LEU A 354 6.06 3.12 12.34
CA LEU A 354 7.04 2.88 11.26
C LEU A 354 6.53 3.27 9.86
N PHE A 355 5.33 2.82 9.49
CA PHE A 355 4.73 3.17 8.20
C PHE A 355 4.55 4.69 8.02
N ALA A 356 4.11 5.40 9.07
CA ALA A 356 3.91 6.84 9.01
C ALA A 356 5.25 7.59 8.87
N ARG A 357 6.29 7.14 9.58
CA ARG A 357 7.64 7.72 9.46
C ARG A 357 8.26 7.45 8.09
N PHE A 358 8.19 6.21 7.60
CA PHE A 358 8.61 5.87 6.23
C PHE A 358 7.88 6.74 5.19
N SER A 359 6.55 6.87 5.32
CA SER A 359 5.75 7.69 4.41
C SER A 359 6.13 9.18 4.45
N ALA A 360 6.52 9.69 5.63
CA ALA A 360 6.98 11.07 5.78
C ALA A 360 8.31 11.30 5.03
N VAL A 361 9.26 10.38 5.17
CA VAL A 361 10.53 10.41 4.42
C VAL A 361 10.26 10.35 2.91
N ALA A 362 9.42 9.41 2.44
CA ALA A 362 9.07 9.28 1.02
C ALA A 362 8.41 10.55 0.46
N GLN A 363 7.51 11.16 1.24
CA GLN A 363 6.85 12.42 0.91
C GLN A 363 7.85 13.59 0.85
N ARG A 364 8.84 13.64 1.76
CA ARG A 364 9.82 14.72 1.82
C ARG A 364 10.82 14.65 0.68
N ILE A 365 11.34 13.46 0.37
CA ILE A 365 12.34 13.31 -0.71
C ILE A 365 11.71 13.25 -2.10
N GLY A 366 10.38 13.14 -2.18
CA GLY A 366 9.63 13.17 -3.44
C GLY A 366 9.58 11.81 -4.15
N VAL A 367 9.67 10.71 -3.40
CA VAL A 367 9.49 9.35 -3.94
C VAL A 367 8.02 9.06 -4.20
N TYR A 368 7.16 9.31 -3.21
CA TYR A 368 5.71 9.24 -3.35
C TYR A 368 5.05 10.25 -2.42
N THR A 369 4.16 11.07 -2.96
CA THR A 369 3.57 12.21 -2.26
C THR A 369 2.04 12.16 -2.27
N ALA A 370 1.43 12.94 -1.38
CA ALA A 370 -0.01 13.19 -1.41
C ALA A 370 -0.47 13.77 -2.75
N ARG A 371 0.40 14.50 -3.47
CA ARG A 371 0.11 15.00 -4.81
C ARG A 371 0.04 13.87 -5.82
N ASP A 372 0.94 12.89 -5.75
CA ASP A 372 0.92 11.72 -6.62
C ASP A 372 -0.37 10.92 -6.44
N TYR A 373 -0.85 10.75 -5.21
CA TYR A 373 -2.16 10.13 -4.94
C TYR A 373 -3.29 10.84 -5.70
N VAL A 374 -3.30 12.17 -5.69
CA VAL A 374 -4.33 12.97 -6.38
C VAL A 374 -4.16 12.88 -7.90
N ASP A 375 -2.93 12.91 -8.39
CA ASP A 375 -2.63 12.80 -9.82
C ASP A 375 -3.02 11.41 -10.37
N ILE A 376 -2.87 10.34 -9.58
CA ILE A 376 -3.37 8.99 -9.92
C ILE A 376 -4.89 8.99 -10.03
N LEU A 377 -5.60 9.52 -9.01
CA LEU A 377 -7.05 9.60 -9.03
C LEU A 377 -7.57 10.32 -10.27
N GLU A 378 -7.06 11.52 -10.54
CA GLU A 378 -7.49 12.30 -11.70
C GLU A 378 -7.13 11.62 -13.01
N PHE A 379 -5.98 10.93 -13.07
CA PHE A 379 -5.63 10.13 -14.22
C PHE A 379 -6.64 9.00 -14.45
N LEU A 380 -7.01 8.23 -13.42
CA LEU A 380 -7.97 7.12 -13.56
C LEU A 380 -9.37 7.62 -13.95
N VAL A 381 -9.80 8.75 -13.38
CA VAL A 381 -11.06 9.42 -13.77
C VAL A 381 -11.09 9.74 -15.27
N ARG A 382 -10.00 10.31 -15.80
CA ARG A 382 -9.87 10.61 -17.23
C ARG A 382 -9.73 9.34 -18.07
N ARG A 383 -8.91 8.39 -17.62
CA ARG A 383 -8.58 7.14 -18.34
C ARG A 383 -9.83 6.30 -18.60
N TRP A 384 -10.77 6.29 -17.67
CA TRP A 384 -12.03 5.56 -17.78
C TRP A 384 -13.22 6.40 -18.27
N GLY A 385 -13.00 7.66 -18.67
CA GLY A 385 -14.06 8.54 -19.17
C GLY A 385 -15.22 8.71 -18.18
N VAL A 386 -14.92 8.77 -16.88
CA VAL A 386 -15.94 8.73 -15.82
C VAL A 386 -16.87 9.92 -15.91
N GLN A 387 -16.38 11.09 -16.33
CA GLN A 387 -17.17 12.32 -16.44
C GLN A 387 -18.19 12.24 -17.59
N GLU A 388 -17.88 11.48 -18.64
CA GLU A 388 -18.69 11.32 -19.85
C GLU A 388 -19.74 10.21 -19.75
N LEU A 389 -19.73 9.41 -18.68
CA LEU A 389 -20.71 8.34 -18.48
C LEU A 389 -22.14 8.89 -18.44
N THR A 390 -23.02 8.30 -19.25
CA THR A 390 -24.46 8.60 -19.29
C THR A 390 -25.27 7.33 -19.00
N GLY A 391 -26.59 7.46 -18.85
CA GLY A 391 -27.47 6.30 -18.59
C GLY A 391 -27.36 5.69 -17.19
N LEU A 392 -26.62 6.33 -16.28
CA LEU A 392 -26.45 5.88 -14.89
C LEU A 392 -27.75 6.04 -14.08
N SER A 393 -27.93 5.21 -13.06
CA SER A 393 -28.98 5.35 -12.04
C SER A 393 -28.77 6.61 -11.19
N GLY A 394 -29.74 6.92 -10.33
CA GLY A 394 -29.58 8.03 -9.37
C GLY A 394 -28.42 7.82 -8.39
N GLU A 395 -28.11 6.57 -8.02
CA GLU A 395 -26.93 6.26 -7.19
C GLU A 395 -25.64 6.33 -8.00
N GLY A 396 -25.64 5.83 -9.23
CA GLY A 396 -24.51 5.91 -10.15
C GLY A 396 -24.10 7.36 -10.43
N ARG A 397 -25.05 8.26 -10.68
CA ARG A 397 -24.76 9.70 -10.86
C ARG A 397 -24.14 10.35 -9.62
N ARG A 398 -24.64 10.05 -8.41
CA ARG A 398 -24.02 10.55 -7.16
C ARG A 398 -22.60 10.02 -6.96
N ALA A 399 -22.35 8.77 -7.36
CA ALA A 399 -21.02 8.18 -7.32
C ALA A 399 -20.08 8.85 -8.34
N GLN A 400 -20.56 9.08 -9.57
CA GLN A 400 -19.85 9.81 -10.63
C GLN A 400 -19.45 11.22 -10.17
N GLU A 401 -20.42 12.03 -9.72
CA GLU A 401 -20.19 13.37 -9.18
C GLU A 401 -19.14 13.36 -8.07
N PHE A 402 -19.30 12.45 -7.10
CA PHE A 402 -18.35 12.31 -6.00
C PHE A 402 -16.92 12.07 -6.47
N VAL A 403 -16.70 11.08 -7.35
CA VAL A 403 -15.35 10.72 -7.81
C VAL A 403 -14.73 11.87 -8.63
N CYS A 404 -15.49 12.49 -9.52
CA CYS A 404 -15.00 13.60 -10.36
C CYS A 404 -14.63 14.85 -9.53
N GLU A 405 -15.30 15.09 -8.41
CA GLU A 405 -15.01 16.23 -7.53
C GLU A 405 -13.84 16.01 -6.56
N LEU A 406 -13.44 14.76 -6.32
CA LEU A 406 -12.42 14.43 -5.31
C LEU A 406 -11.04 15.00 -5.65
N GLY A 407 -10.60 14.92 -6.91
CA GLY A 407 -9.28 15.42 -7.33
C GLY A 407 -9.07 16.90 -6.98
N PRO A 408 -9.91 17.82 -7.50
CA PRO A 408 -9.86 19.24 -7.17
C PRO A 408 -10.06 19.53 -5.67
N ARG A 409 -10.81 18.70 -4.95
CA ARG A 409 -10.98 18.82 -3.50
C ARG A 409 -9.69 18.48 -2.75
N PHE A 410 -9.01 17.41 -3.12
CA PHE A 410 -7.77 16.98 -2.49
C PHE A 410 -6.59 17.90 -2.81
N ARG A 411 -6.48 18.43 -4.04
CA ARG A 411 -5.48 19.47 -4.37
C ARG A 411 -5.56 20.66 -3.41
N ARG A 412 -6.77 21.21 -3.21
CA ARG A 412 -6.99 22.35 -2.30
C ARG A 412 -6.67 22.03 -0.83
N LEU A 413 -6.80 20.77 -0.40
CA LEU A 413 -6.44 20.38 0.96
C LEU A 413 -4.92 20.21 1.11
N GLU A 414 -4.26 19.71 0.08
CA GLU A 414 -2.80 19.56 0.04
C GLU A 414 -2.09 20.92 0.03
N GLU A 415 -2.53 21.86 -0.83
CA GLU A 415 -2.02 23.24 -0.88
C GLU A 415 -2.10 23.91 0.52
N ARG A 416 -3.25 23.80 1.19
CA ARG A 416 -3.43 24.32 2.56
C ARG A 416 -2.55 23.63 3.59
N ALA A 417 -2.27 22.34 3.43
CA ALA A 417 -1.40 21.62 4.35
C ALA A 417 0.07 22.04 4.15
N HIS A 418 0.46 22.38 2.92
CA HIS A 418 1.77 22.90 2.58
C HIS A 418 1.98 24.32 3.15
N ASP A 419 1.00 25.21 3.00
CA ASP A 419 1.06 26.59 3.48
C ASP A 419 1.16 26.71 5.01
N ASN A 420 0.75 25.67 5.75
CA ASN A 420 0.79 25.63 7.21
C ASN A 420 2.10 25.04 7.79
N LYS A 421 3.12 24.76 6.97
CA LYS A 421 4.40 24.22 7.44
C LYS A 421 5.37 25.31 7.90
N ALA A 422 5.14 25.82 9.11
CA ALA A 422 6.18 26.38 9.97
C ALA A 422 6.36 25.44 11.18
N LYS A 423 7.16 24.39 11.00
CA LYS A 423 7.60 23.51 12.09
C LYS A 423 9.07 23.18 11.89
N ASP A 424 9.79 23.08 12.99
CA ASP A 424 11.19 22.66 12.98
C ASP A 424 11.33 21.24 12.38
N PRO A 425 12.45 20.95 11.68
CA PRO A 425 12.73 19.62 11.17
C PRO A 425 12.69 18.56 12.28
N GLU A 426 11.79 17.58 12.14
CA GLU A 426 11.74 16.41 13.02
C GLU A 426 12.65 15.32 12.45
N PHE A 427 13.44 14.67 13.31
CA PHE A 427 14.31 13.55 12.94
C PHE A 427 13.88 12.31 13.70
N ALA A 428 13.92 11.15 13.05
CA ALA A 428 13.62 9.88 13.69
C ALA A 428 14.66 8.80 13.34
N PRO A 429 15.01 7.92 14.30
CA PRO A 429 15.86 6.77 14.02
C PRO A 429 15.07 5.68 13.29
N PHE A 430 15.74 4.96 12.38
CA PHE A 430 15.19 3.78 11.72
C PHE A 430 16.05 2.55 11.99
N SER A 431 15.43 1.44 12.39
CA SER A 431 16.17 0.20 12.66
C SER A 431 16.81 -0.38 11.40
N TRP A 432 16.21 -0.15 10.24
CA TRP A 432 16.71 -0.56 8.93
C TRP A 432 18.06 0.04 8.55
N ILE A 433 18.45 1.17 9.15
CA ILE A 433 19.74 1.84 8.92
C ILE A 433 20.56 1.88 10.21
N HIS A 434 20.51 0.80 11.00
CA HIS A 434 21.26 0.64 12.25
C HIS A 434 21.00 1.76 13.28
N GLY A 435 19.77 2.27 13.35
CA GLY A 435 19.36 3.32 14.29
C GLY A 435 19.85 4.72 13.94
N ARG A 436 20.47 4.91 12.77
CA ARG A 436 20.76 6.25 12.22
C ARG A 436 19.46 7.02 11.98
N GLN A 437 19.55 8.34 12.01
CA GLN A 437 18.39 9.23 11.96
C GLN A 437 18.28 9.92 10.61
N VAL A 438 17.06 10.06 10.12
CA VAL A 438 16.73 10.85 8.92
C VAL A 438 15.63 11.84 9.27
N GLN A 439 15.53 12.92 8.48
CA GLN A 439 14.46 13.90 8.62
C GLN A 439 13.12 13.31 8.15
N LEU A 440 12.06 13.53 8.91
CA LEU A 440 10.68 13.16 8.55
C LEU A 440 10.01 14.18 7.63
#